data_AF-A0A6B3G3X4-F1
#
_entry.id   AF-A0A6B3G3X4-F1
#
_cell.length_a   1.000
_cell.length_b   1.000
_cell.length_c   1.000
_cell.angle_alpha   90.00
_cell.angle_beta   90.00
_cell.angle_gamma   90.00
#
_symmetry.space_group_name_H-M   'P 1'
#
loop_
_entity.id
_entity.type
_entity.pdbx_description
1 polymer ?
#
loop_
_entity_poly.entity_id
_entity_poly.type
_entity_poly.pdbx_seq_one_letter_code
_entity_poly.pdbx_strand_id
1 'polypeptide(L)' 'MTAETSVPSTAMLAAAGGDRDSSNYTARHLLVLEGLEAVRKRPGMYIGSTDSRGLMHCLWEIIDNSVDEALGGYCD' A
#
# COMPACT_ATOMS: atom_id res chain seq x y z
N MET A 1 -32.38 11.52 -58.34
CA MET A 1 -30.91 11.71 -58.29
C MET A 1 -30.58 12.15 -56.88
N THR A 2 -30.40 11.20 -55.95
CA THR A 2 -29.17 10.41 -55.67
C THR A 2 -28.23 11.13 -54.70
N ALA A 3 -27.66 10.34 -53.79
CA ALA A 3 -26.75 10.64 -52.67
C ALA A 3 -27.50 10.98 -51.37
N GLU A 4 -27.73 10.08 -50.41
CA GLU A 4 -26.79 9.17 -49.71
C GLU A 4 -25.52 9.90 -49.27
N THR A 5 -25.48 10.35 -48.02
CA THR A 5 -24.23 10.32 -47.25
C THR A 5 -24.56 9.93 -45.82
N SER A 6 -24.47 8.62 -45.64
CA SER A 6 -24.40 7.86 -44.42
C SER A 6 -23.17 8.23 -43.59
N VAL A 7 -23.37 8.46 -42.29
CA VAL A 7 -22.35 8.15 -41.29
C VAL A 7 -23.08 7.47 -40.13
N PRO A 8 -22.65 6.26 -39.72
CA PRO A 8 -23.46 5.37 -38.91
C PRO A 8 -23.55 5.90 -37.48
N SER A 9 -24.78 6.02 -36.98
CA SER A 9 -25.04 5.99 -35.54
C SER A 9 -24.50 4.66 -35.03
N THR A 10 -23.35 4.72 -34.36
CA THR A 10 -22.57 3.64 -33.78
C THR A 10 -23.47 2.68 -33.00
N ALA A 11 -24.05 1.71 -33.69
CA ALA A 11 -24.38 0.43 -33.13
C ALA A 11 -23.06 -0.25 -32.78
N MET A 12 -23.07 -0.97 -31.66
CA MET A 12 -21.95 -1.70 -31.04
C MET A 12 -20.98 -0.89 -30.19
N LEU A 13 -21.41 -0.65 -28.95
CA LEU A 13 -20.61 -1.20 -27.85
C LEU A 13 -21.45 -2.30 -27.18
N ALA A 14 -21.47 -3.45 -27.85
CA ALA A 14 -21.95 -4.68 -27.23
C ALA A 14 -21.06 -5.00 -26.02
N ALA A 15 -21.72 -5.36 -24.95
CA ALA A 15 -21.15 -5.75 -23.68
C ALA A 15 -20.00 -6.77 -23.84
N ALA A 16 -18.85 -6.45 -23.26
CA ALA A 16 -17.84 -7.44 -22.91
C ALA A 16 -17.14 -7.02 -21.61
N GLY A 17 -17.72 -7.49 -20.49
CA GLY A 17 -16.96 -7.99 -19.34
C GLY A 17 -16.10 -6.99 -18.57
N GLY A 18 -16.75 -6.10 -17.84
CA GLY A 18 -16.16 -5.52 -16.63
C GLY A 18 -17.28 -5.44 -15.62
N ASP A 19 -17.37 -6.42 -14.73
CA ASP A 19 -18.25 -6.38 -13.57
C ASP A 19 -17.92 -5.13 -12.77
N ARG A 20 -18.66 -4.04 -13.03
CA ARG A 20 -18.56 -2.81 -12.27
C ARG A 20 -19.34 -3.04 -11.00
N ASP A 21 -18.67 -3.73 -10.08
CA ASP A 21 -19.00 -3.76 -8.66
C ASP A 21 -18.75 -2.36 -8.05
N SER A 22 -19.40 -1.36 -8.66
CA SER A 22 -19.33 0.07 -8.36
C SER A 22 -20.09 0.43 -7.08
N SER A 23 -20.57 -0.58 -6.35
CA SER A 23 -21.39 -0.45 -5.14
C SER A 23 -20.71 -0.93 -3.86
N ASN A 24 -19.48 -1.46 -3.90
CA ASN A 24 -18.92 -2.14 -2.72
C ASN A 24 -17.57 -1.59 -2.22
N TYR A 25 -17.11 -0.43 -2.69
CA TYR A 25 -15.98 0.28 -2.06
C TYR A 25 -16.45 1.62 -1.47
N THR A 26 -17.04 1.55 -0.27
CA THR A 26 -17.43 2.71 0.55
C THR A 26 -16.37 3.04 1.60
N ALA A 27 -16.46 4.23 2.24
CA ALA A 27 -15.49 4.71 3.23
C ALA A 27 -15.24 3.72 4.40
N ARG A 28 -16.19 2.83 4.70
CA ARG A 28 -16.06 1.77 5.71
C ARG A 28 -14.96 0.73 5.41
N HIS A 29 -14.48 0.65 4.18
CA HIS A 29 -13.40 -0.27 3.78
C HIS A 29 -12.01 0.37 3.95
N LEU A 30 -11.94 1.65 4.31
CA LEU A 30 -10.70 2.30 4.70
C LEU A 30 -10.39 1.94 6.15
N LEU A 31 -9.28 1.24 6.36
CA LEU A 31 -8.73 0.97 7.68
C LEU A 31 -7.59 1.94 7.95
N VAL A 32 -7.76 2.74 9.00
CA VAL A 32 -6.66 3.49 9.61
C VAL A 32 -6.01 2.56 10.63
N LEU A 33 -4.73 2.27 10.43
CA LEU A 33 -3.94 1.49 11.38
C LEU A 33 -3.24 2.47 12.32
N GLU A 34 -3.58 2.40 13.60
CA GLU A 34 -3.04 3.32 14.60
C GLU A 34 -1.85 2.73 15.34
N GLY A 35 -0.90 3.60 15.71
CA GLY A 35 0.30 3.22 16.46
C GLY A 35 1.08 2.08 15.81
N LEU A 36 1.31 1.01 16.59
CA LEU A 36 2.14 -0.14 16.17
C LEU A 36 1.41 -1.15 15.29
N GLU A 37 0.10 -0.98 15.04
CA GLU A 37 -0.64 -1.91 14.19
C GLU A 37 -0.15 -1.89 12.74
N ALA A 38 0.20 -0.70 12.23
CA ALA A 38 0.77 -0.54 10.89
C ALA A 38 2.09 -1.31 10.74
N VAL A 39 2.95 -1.22 11.76
CA VAL A 39 4.25 -1.91 11.82
C VAL A 39 4.07 -3.42 11.83
N ARG A 40 3.15 -3.91 12.67
CA ARG A 40 2.87 -5.36 12.77
C ARG A 40 2.23 -5.91 11.49
N LYS A 41 1.38 -5.14 10.82
CA LYS A 41 0.69 -5.59 9.59
C LYS A 41 1.62 -5.63 8.38
N ARG A 42 2.57 -4.70 8.30
CA ARG A 42 3.57 -4.63 7.20
C ARG A 42 4.97 -4.39 7.76
N PRO A 43 5.59 -5.41 8.41
CA PRO A 43 6.89 -5.26 9.04
C PRO A 43 8.01 -4.95 8.03
N GLY A 44 7.95 -5.50 6.81
CA GLY A 44 8.98 -5.27 5.79
C GLY A 44 9.14 -3.79 5.38
N MET A 45 8.16 -2.93 5.64
CA MET A 45 8.30 -1.49 5.40
C MET A 45 9.24 -0.83 6.42
N TYR A 46 9.35 -1.38 7.63
CA TYR A 46 10.11 -0.80 8.74
C TYR A 46 11.46 -1.48 8.94
N ILE A 47 11.53 -2.81 8.80
CA ILE A 47 12.74 -3.60 9.05
C ILE A 47 13.31 -4.26 7.77
N GLY A 48 12.76 -3.91 6.60
CA GLY A 48 13.16 -4.42 5.29
C GLY A 48 12.65 -5.83 4.96
N SER A 49 12.89 -6.80 5.84
CA SER A 49 12.49 -8.21 5.67
C SER A 49 12.08 -8.85 7.00
N THR A 50 11.42 -10.01 6.95
CA THR A 50 11.07 -10.82 8.13
C THR A 50 11.92 -12.10 8.22
N ASP A 51 13.05 -12.13 7.53
CA ASP A 51 14.06 -13.18 7.60
C ASP A 51 15.12 -12.85 8.66
N SER A 52 16.19 -13.65 8.74
CA SER A 52 17.28 -13.41 9.70
C SER A 52 17.93 -12.03 9.57
N ARG A 53 17.90 -11.39 8.40
CA ARG A 53 18.46 -10.04 8.21
C ARG A 53 17.58 -8.99 8.90
N GLY A 54 16.27 -9.13 8.78
CA GLY A 54 15.32 -8.27 9.50
C GLY A 54 15.44 -8.41 11.02
N LEU A 55 15.68 -9.63 11.51
CA LEU A 55 15.96 -9.86 12.93
C LEU A 55 17.24 -9.14 13.39
N MET A 56 18.32 -9.26 12.63
CA MET A 56 19.56 -8.55 12.93
C MET A 56 19.38 -7.03 12.87
N HIS A 57 18.56 -6.52 11.94
CA HIS A 57 18.22 -5.10 11.86
C HIS A 57 17.54 -4.62 13.15
N CYS A 58 16.54 -5.34 13.66
CA CYS A 58 15.92 -5.00 14.95
C CYS A 58 16.94 -4.92 16.10
N LEU A 59 17.93 -5.81 16.11
CA LEU A 59 18.98 -5.79 17.12
C LEU A 59 19.89 -4.56 16.97
N TRP A 60 20.28 -4.25 15.74
CA TRP A 60 21.08 -3.06 15.44
C TRP A 60 20.38 -1.78 15.91
N GLU A 61 19.08 -1.63 15.64
CA GLU A 61 18.33 -0.46 16.11
C GLU A 61 18.36 -0.30 17.65
N ILE A 62 18.35 -1.41 18.40
CA ILE A 62 18.47 -1.35 19.87
C ILE A 62 19.88 -0.91 20.28
N ILE A 63 20.90 -1.45 19.62
CA ILE A 63 22.30 -1.09 19.87
C ILE A 63 22.54 0.38 19.52
N ASP A 64 22.06 0.83 18.36
CA ASP A 64 22.25 2.20 17.88
C ASP A 64 21.54 3.20 18.80
N ASN A 65 20.32 2.91 19.26
CA ASN A 65 19.68 3.70 20.31
C ASN A 65 20.51 3.74 21.60
N SER A 66 21.14 2.64 21.99
CA SER A 66 22.00 2.60 23.19
C SER A 66 23.28 3.44 23.00
N VAL A 67 23.86 3.40 21.79
CA VAL A 67 25.01 4.23 21.42
C VAL A 67 24.62 5.71 21.41
N ASP A 68 23.45 6.05 20.89
CA ASP A 68 22.93 7.44 20.89
C ASP A 68 22.76 7.97 22.32
N GLU A 69 22.25 7.16 23.25
CA GLU A 69 22.15 7.54 24.66
C GLU A 69 23.53 7.69 25.32
N ALA A 70 24.51 6.86 24.94
CA ALA A 70 25.88 6.99 25.41
C ALA A 70 26.56 8.26 24.87
N LEU A 71 26.36 8.57 23.60
CA LEU A 71 26.81 9.83 22.98
C LEU A 71 26.10 11.05 23.59
N GLY A 72 24.85 10.88 24.04
CA GLY A 72 24.08 11.87 24.79
C GLY A 72 24.54 12.05 26.24
N GLY A 73 25.41 11.18 26.75
CA GLY A 73 25.90 11.22 28.14
C GLY A 73 24.90 10.72 29.18
N TYR A 74 23.89 9.96 28.76
CA TYR A 74 22.87 9.35 29.65
C TYR A 74 23.13 7.86 29.90
N CYS A 75 24.04 7.24 29.15
CA CYS A 75 24.43 5.83 29.25
C CYS A 75 25.97 5.70 29.22
N ASP A 76 26.53 4.70 29.92
CA ASP A 76 27.98 4.44 30.03
C ASP A 76 28.32 3.00 29.62
#